data_AF-A0A435ZVV0-F1
#
_entry.id   AF-A0A435ZVV0-F1
#
_cell.length_a   1.000
_cell.length_b   1.000
_cell.length_c   1.000
_cell.angle_alpha   90.00
_cell.angle_beta   90.00
_cell.angle_gamma   90.00
#
_symmetry.space_group_name_H-M   'P 1'
#
loop_
_entity.id
_entity.type
_entity.pdbx_description
1 polymer ?
#
loop_
_entity_poly.entity_id
_entity_poly.type
_entity_poly.pdbx_seq_one_letter_code
_entity_poly.pdbx_strand_id
1 'polypeptide(L)'
;LMLPLAWWTRPASFEGVSHAALWGLAYVSLFSMLIGFVFWYRGLAQGGIAAVGQLQLLQPFFGLALAATLLHEQVSPLMVVVTLGVVLCVVGAKRFAKQELPRRAIA
;
A
#
# COMPACT_ATOMS: atom_id res chain seq x y z
N LEU A 1 -10.37 -13.57 13.43
CA LEU A 1 -9.69 -14.66 12.70
C LEU A 1 -8.18 -14.67 12.92
N MET A 2 -7.48 -13.52 12.81
CA MET A 2 -6.02 -13.50 12.92
C MET A 2 -5.46 -13.95 14.27
N LEU A 3 -6.11 -13.63 15.41
CA LEU A 3 -5.66 -14.06 16.74
C LEU A 3 -5.66 -15.59 16.94
N PRO A 4 -6.77 -16.30 16.65
CA PRO A 4 -6.78 -17.77 16.69
C PRO A 4 -5.75 -18.42 15.76
N LEU A 5 -5.56 -17.87 14.55
CA LEU A 5 -4.57 -18.37 13.60
C LEU A 5 -3.15 -18.15 14.10
N ALA A 6 -2.82 -16.96 14.60
CA ALA A 6 -1.51 -16.66 15.16
C ALA A 6 -1.18 -17.56 16.37
N TRP A 7 -2.18 -17.90 17.18
CA TRP A 7 -2.01 -18.85 18.28
C TRP A 7 -1.79 -20.28 17.76
N TRP A 8 -2.52 -20.70 16.74
CA TRP A 8 -2.40 -22.02 16.12
C TRP A 8 -1.07 -22.22 15.41
N THR A 9 -0.60 -21.21 14.68
CA THR A 9 0.65 -21.25 13.90
C THR A 9 1.86 -20.73 14.69
N ARG A 10 1.74 -20.55 16.01
CA ARG A 10 2.87 -20.07 16.83
C ARG A 10 4.00 -21.10 16.80
N PRO A 11 5.27 -20.66 16.73
CA PRO A 11 6.38 -21.58 16.80
C PRO A 11 6.42 -22.26 18.18
N ALA A 12 6.99 -23.48 18.22
CA ALA A 12 7.15 -24.23 19.47
C ALA A 12 8.07 -23.52 20.48
N SER A 13 9.04 -22.73 19.99
CA SER A 13 9.91 -21.86 20.77
C SER A 13 10.16 -20.54 20.04
N PHE A 14 10.54 -19.50 20.79
CA PHE A 14 11.01 -18.22 20.23
C PHE A 14 12.54 -18.11 20.28
N GLU A 15 13.24 -19.21 20.58
CA GLU A 15 14.69 -19.26 20.54
C GLU A 15 15.18 -19.03 19.10
N GLY A 16 16.16 -18.15 18.94
CA GLY A 16 16.67 -17.74 17.62
C GLY A 16 15.92 -16.57 16.96
N VAL A 17 14.83 -16.06 17.55
CA VAL A 17 14.21 -14.82 17.08
C VAL A 17 15.07 -13.64 17.51
N SER A 18 15.64 -12.92 16.54
CA SER A 18 16.50 -11.78 16.81
C SER A 18 15.70 -10.61 17.41
N HIS A 19 16.36 -9.80 18.25
CA HIS A 19 15.76 -8.56 18.75
C HIS A 19 15.36 -7.61 17.62
N ALA A 20 16.11 -7.59 16.52
CA ALA A 20 15.77 -6.81 15.34
C ALA A 20 14.42 -7.23 14.74
N ALA A 21 14.13 -8.54 14.68
CA ALA A 21 12.84 -9.02 14.20
C ALA A 21 11.68 -8.60 15.12
N LEU A 22 11.87 -8.67 16.45
CA LEU A 22 10.87 -8.24 17.42
C LEU A 22 10.60 -6.73 17.33
N TRP A 23 11.65 -5.92 17.25
CA TRP A 23 11.51 -4.47 17.07
C TRP A 23 10.90 -4.11 15.71
N GLY A 24 11.26 -4.82 14.65
CA GLY A 24 10.61 -4.69 13.34
C GLY A 24 9.11 -4.99 13.41
N LEU A 25 8.72 -6.06 14.09
CA LEU A 25 7.31 -6.41 14.30
C LEU A 25 6.57 -5.33 15.11
N ALA A 26 7.17 -4.86 16.20
CA ALA A 26 6.60 -3.78 17.02
C ALA A 26 6.42 -2.49 16.19
N TYR A 27 7.43 -2.12 15.39
CA TYR A 27 7.37 -0.94 14.53
C TYR A 27 6.27 -1.06 13.46
N VAL A 28 6.26 -2.16 12.69
CA VAL A 28 5.30 -2.35 11.60
C VAL A 28 3.86 -2.42 12.13
N SER A 29 3.63 -3.10 13.26
CA SER A 29 2.29 -3.24 13.83
C SER A 29 1.77 -1.95 14.49
N LEU A 30 2.61 -1.27 15.28
CA LEU A 30 2.17 -0.10 16.04
C LEU A 30 2.25 1.18 15.20
N PHE A 31 3.36 1.46 14.53
CA PHE A 31 3.54 2.70 13.80
C PHE A 31 2.94 2.63 12.40
N SER A 32 3.32 1.64 11.60
CA SER A 32 2.90 1.59 10.19
C SER A 32 1.43 1.21 10.05
N MET A 33 0.98 0.18 10.78
CA MET A 33 -0.40 -0.28 10.72
C MET A 33 -1.29 0.55 11.65
N LEU A 34 -1.15 0.47 12.98
CA LEU A 34 -2.10 1.12 13.90
C LEU A 34 -2.10 2.67 13.82
N ILE A 35 -0.97 3.31 14.14
CA ILE A 35 -0.87 4.78 14.20
C ILE A 35 -1.00 5.40 12.80
N GLY A 36 -0.38 4.77 11.79
CA GLY A 36 -0.47 5.17 10.39
C GLY A 36 -1.93 5.27 9.92
N PHE A 37 -2.80 4.35 10.34
CA PHE A 37 -4.23 4.41 10.02
C PHE A 37 -4.92 5.68 10.54
N VAL A 38 -4.50 6.24 11.68
CA VAL A 38 -5.08 7.50 12.19
C VAL A 38 -4.84 8.63 11.20
N PHE A 39 -3.59 8.78 10.75
CA PHE A 39 -3.23 9.80 9.75
C PHE A 39 -3.89 9.51 8.41
N TRP A 40 -3.97 8.24 8.02
CA TRP A 40 -4.61 7.81 6.80
C TRP A 40 -6.10 8.19 6.76
N TYR A 41 -6.86 7.84 7.79
CA TYR A 41 -8.27 8.17 7.90
C TYR A 41 -8.51 9.67 7.97
N ARG A 42 -7.66 10.41 8.69
CA ARG A 42 -7.72 11.88 8.68
C ARG A 42 -7.44 12.46 7.30
N GLY A 43 -6.45 11.93 6.58
CA GLY A 43 -6.13 12.31 5.21
C GLY A 43 -7.31 12.05 4.27
N LEU A 44 -7.94 10.88 4.37
CA LEU A 44 -9.17 10.56 3.63
C LEU A 44 -10.32 11.50 3.95
N ALA A 45 -10.51 11.85 5.22
CA ALA A 45 -11.58 12.76 5.66
C ALA A 45 -11.35 14.20 5.15
N GLN A 46 -10.10 14.65 5.07
CA GLN A 46 -9.74 16.01 4.64
C GLN A 46 -9.63 16.16 3.12
N GLY A 47 -8.95 15.21 2.46
CA GLY A 47 -8.66 15.25 1.02
C GLY A 47 -9.66 14.51 0.14
N GLY A 48 -10.55 13.71 0.73
CA GLY A 48 -11.49 12.86 0.02
C GLY A 48 -10.83 11.62 -0.60
N ILE A 49 -11.61 10.54 -0.69
CA ILE A 49 -11.14 9.22 -1.15
C ILE A 49 -10.54 9.29 -2.56
N ALA A 50 -11.15 10.05 -3.48
CA ALA A 50 -10.72 10.12 -4.86
C ALA A 50 -9.33 10.74 -5.04
N ALA A 51 -9.02 11.82 -4.32
CA ALA A 51 -7.72 12.50 -4.42
C ALA A 51 -6.63 11.71 -3.69
N VAL A 52 -6.92 11.23 -2.48
CA VAL A 52 -5.99 10.42 -1.70
C VAL A 52 -5.68 9.09 -2.38
N GLY A 53 -6.66 8.48 -3.07
CA GLY A 53 -6.43 7.31 -3.91
C GLY A 53 -5.54 7.59 -5.13
N GLN A 54 -5.50 8.83 -5.67
CA GLN A 54 -4.51 9.19 -6.68
C GLN A 54 -3.11 9.39 -6.08
N LEU A 55 -3.01 9.95 -4.88
CA LEU A 55 -1.72 10.06 -4.17
C LEU A 55 -1.09 8.68 -3.94
N GLN A 56 -1.89 7.64 -3.66
CA GLN A 56 -1.35 6.28 -3.55
C GLN A 56 -0.73 5.73 -4.84
N LEU A 57 -1.07 6.26 -6.02
CA LEU A 57 -0.39 5.84 -7.26
C LEU A 57 1.10 6.23 -7.26
N LEU A 58 1.52 7.14 -6.38
CA LEU A 58 2.93 7.45 -6.14
C LEU A 58 3.63 6.42 -5.25
N GLN A 59 2.88 5.66 -4.44
CA GLN A 59 3.45 4.70 -3.47
C GLN A 59 4.36 3.65 -4.11
N PRO A 60 4.04 3.03 -5.26
CA PRO A 60 4.94 2.11 -5.93
C PRO A 60 6.29 2.73 -6.30
N PHE A 61 6.32 3.99 -6.74
CA PHE A 61 7.55 4.68 -7.11
C PHE A 61 8.40 4.99 -5.88
N PHE A 62 7.78 5.49 -4.81
CA PHE A 62 8.49 5.69 -3.55
C PHE A 62 8.98 4.37 -2.96
N GLY A 63 8.21 3.28 -3.10
CA GLY A 63 8.64 1.94 -2.71
C GLY A 63 9.91 1.51 -3.42
N LEU A 64 9.96 1.62 -4.76
CA LEU A 64 11.16 1.32 -5.53
C LEU A 64 12.34 2.24 -5.18
N ALA A 65 12.08 3.55 -5.04
CA ALA A 65 13.13 4.52 -4.68
C ALA A 65 13.73 4.22 -3.29
N LEU A 66 12.90 3.92 -2.30
CA LEU A 66 13.36 3.55 -0.96
C LEU A 66 14.09 2.21 -0.97
N ALA A 67 13.61 1.21 -1.73
CA ALA A 67 14.31 -0.06 -1.87
C ALA A 67 15.73 0.14 -2.44
N ALA A 68 15.88 0.95 -3.50
CA ALA A 68 17.19 1.25 -4.08
C ALA A 68 18.10 2.07 -3.17
N THR A 69 17.57 3.08 -2.49
CA THR A 69 18.38 4.07 -1.76
C THR A 69 18.65 3.70 -0.31
N LEU A 70 17.67 3.12 0.39
CA LEU A 70 17.74 2.80 1.81
C LEU A 70 18.15 1.34 2.05
N LEU A 71 17.61 0.41 1.25
CA LEU A 71 17.90 -1.02 1.37
C LEU A 71 18.99 -1.50 0.41
N HIS A 72 19.43 -0.62 -0.50
CA HIS A 72 20.43 -0.92 -1.54
C HIS A 72 20.04 -2.11 -2.44
N GLU A 73 18.74 -2.32 -2.63
CA GLU A 73 18.22 -3.37 -3.49
C GLU A 73 18.33 -2.98 -4.97
N GLN A 74 18.56 -3.99 -5.82
CA GLN A 74 18.62 -3.77 -7.26
C GLN A 74 17.22 -3.56 -7.86
N VAL A 75 16.90 -2.30 -8.16
CA VAL A 75 15.69 -1.97 -8.91
C VAL A 75 15.95 -2.14 -10.39
N SER A 76 15.42 -3.22 -10.96
CA SER A 76 15.54 -3.45 -12.40
C SER A 76 14.74 -2.40 -13.20
N PRO A 77 15.19 -2.03 -14.41
CA PRO A 77 14.41 -1.17 -15.30
C PRO A 77 13.00 -1.73 -15.59
N LEU A 78 12.86 -3.06 -15.61
CA LEU A 78 11.58 -3.71 -15.83
C LEU A 78 10.56 -3.43 -14.71
N MET A 79 10.98 -3.35 -13.45
CA MET A 79 10.10 -3.01 -12.32
C MET A 79 9.49 -1.61 -12.48
N VAL A 80 10.30 -0.66 -12.96
CA VAL A 80 9.86 0.72 -13.24
C VAL A 80 8.88 0.74 -14.40
N VAL A 81 9.19 0.04 -15.49
CA VAL A 81 8.30 -0.05 -16.67
C VAL A 81 6.95 -0.68 -16.31
N VAL A 82 6.93 -1.77 -15.53
CA VAL A 82 5.70 -2.42 -15.08
C VAL A 82 4.89 -1.48 -14.19
N THR A 83 5.55 -0.77 -13.27
CA THR A 83 4.90 0.20 -12.39
C THR A 83 4.24 1.33 -13.19
N LEU A 84 4.95 1.88 -14.18
CA LEU A 84 4.39 2.86 -15.11
C LEU A 84 3.21 2.28 -15.91
N GLY A 85 3.33 1.04 -16.38
CA GLY A 85 2.26 0.33 -17.09
C GLY A 85 1.00 0.19 -16.24
N VAL A 86 1.12 -0.20 -14.97
CA VAL A 86 -0.03 -0.29 -14.03
C VAL A 86 -0.69 1.08 -13.86
N VAL A 87 0.10 2.15 -13.69
CA VAL A 87 -0.45 3.52 -13.58
C VAL A 87 -1.19 3.92 -14.84
N LEU A 88 -0.65 3.63 -16.04
CA LEU A 88 -1.31 3.89 -17.31
C LEU A 88 -2.63 3.11 -17.43
N CYS A 89 -2.66 1.85 -17.01
CA CYS A 89 -3.89 1.05 -16.96
C CYS A 89 -4.94 1.67 -16.03
N VAL A 90 -4.55 2.12 -14.83
CA VAL A 90 -5.47 2.79 -13.89
C VAL A 90 -5.99 4.10 -14.48
N VAL A 91 -5.14 4.90 -15.12
CA VAL A 91 -5.55 6.14 -15.79
C VAL A 91 -6.53 5.84 -16.93
N GLY A 92 -6.26 4.82 -17.73
CA GLY A 92 -7.17 4.34 -18.78
C GLY A 92 -8.53 3.93 -18.21
N ALA A 93 -8.54 3.02 -17.24
CA ALA A 93 -9.76 2.54 -16.59
C ALA A 93 -10.60 3.69 -16.00
N LYS A 94 -9.97 4.65 -15.32
CA LYS A 94 -10.67 5.84 -14.79
C LYS A 94 -11.28 6.72 -15.89
N ARG A 95 -10.62 6.85 -17.05
CA ARG A 95 -11.15 7.64 -18.17
C ARG A 95 -12.40 6.99 -18.78
N PHE A 96 -12.41 5.67 -18.96
CA PHE A 96 -13.55 4.94 -19.52
C PHE A 96 -14.72 4.81 -18.54
N ALA A 97 -14.46 4.59 -17.24
CA ALA A 97 -15.52 4.54 -16.22
C ALA A 97 -16.34 5.84 -16.10
N LYS A 98 -15.79 6.98 -16.53
CA LYS A 98 -16.49 8.27 -16.53
C LYS A 98 -17.45 8.43 -17.72
N GLN A 99 -17.39 7.56 -18.73
CA GLN A 99 -18.17 7.67 -19.98
C GLN A 99 -19.53 6.93 -19.94
N GLU A 100 -19.83 6.17 -18.89
CA GLU A 100 -21.01 5.28 -18.80
C GLU A 100 -22.29 5.88 -18.19
N LEU A 101 -22.45 7.21 -18.12
CA LEU A 101 -23.80 7.78 -17.88
C LEU A 101 -24.43 8.26 -19.19
N PRO A 102 -25.22 7.42 -19.90
CA PRO A 102 -26.07 7.90 -20.97
C PRO A 102 -27.13 8.82 -20.36
N ARG A 103 -27.07 10.09 -20.75
CA ARG A 103 -27.94 11.22 -20.35
C ARG A 103 -29.44 11.05 -20.68
N ARG A 104 -29.90 9.84 -21.02
CA ARG A 104 -31.26 9.51 -21.48
C ARG A 104 -32.19 8.91 -20.40
N ALA A 105 -31.69 8.63 -19.19
CA ALA A 105 -32.50 8.01 -18.13
C ALA A 105 -33.18 9.01 -17.16
N ILE A 106 -33.12 10.33 -17.44
CA ILE A 106 -33.67 11.39 -16.57
C ILE A 106 -34.48 12.42 -17.39
N ALA A 107 -35.22 11.96 -18.40
CA ALA A 107 -36.20 12.78 -19.13
C ALA A 107 -37.56 12.08 -19.10
#